data_AF-A0A9P4I8F8-F1
#
_entry.id   AF-A0A9P4I8F8-F1
#
_cell.length_a   1.000
_cell.length_b   1.000
_cell.length_c   1.000
_cell.angle_alpha   90.00
_cell.angle_beta   90.00
_cell.angle_gamma   90.00
#
_symmetry.space_group_name_H-M   'P 1'
#
loop_
_entity.id
_entity.type
_entity.pdbx_description
1 polymer ?
#
loop_
_entity_poly.entity_id
_entity_poly.type
_entity_poly.pdbx_seq_one_letter_code
_entity_poly.pdbx_strand_id
1 'polypeptide(L)'
;MLMLVPFFLLFTLTISTEVTLKPWKYRFDSDGNLLDAHDGKLYYFEEKYYLYGTAYNCGFRWRTANFTSPFCGFKSYSSTNMKVWKDEGFLFNANTTEWQGRCAYEAACFRPKVLQNPKTKEYIMWMNEGAAEYSYTTFTSSHPTGPFVEKAQPVMAYARGSESYGNGDFGITIGPNGTGYIVYDTTPVVSTHGYLEISNITFGIVQELSDDYTSTKPNWMITGNVNNIEAWDMFYRGGWWYLTFGHICGYCTATDTSYIKSKSPWGPWLEENRVRLTNTSCGGQNTMASQIPTNANSSGLQDTWIIGSDLWTGDVNEGKAGLHWEPLRFLPNGDIEPISCNAQEYHTDIPVSESPVKDVVEDAAVHSTTGDFNWNCGFGIQAKSILFQFFQATKTGNVTEFGVNVAQQANNADMSMSLIQVTSNIGDLYTTQGRTDSLWGGTYPVANIGWSFPMVKGQPNVTVTEGTWYGIQLSSRAASIPYCYLERNTSAETGGTRSFMAEQQQGRYPLTPIPGKEMRFYLQIE
;
A
#
# COMPACT_ATOMS: atom_id res chain seq x y z
N MET A 1 -37.09 46.69 11.42
CA MET A 1 -36.25 46.62 10.20
C MET A 1 -35.13 45.63 10.50
N LEU A 2 -35.33 44.34 10.19
CA LEU A 2 -34.30 43.31 10.37
C LEU A 2 -33.32 43.41 9.20
N MET A 3 -32.05 43.71 9.49
CA MET A 3 -30.96 43.65 8.51
C MET A 3 -30.56 42.18 8.31
N LEU A 4 -30.75 41.69 7.08
CA LEU A 4 -30.15 40.44 6.60
C LEU A 4 -28.67 40.69 6.32
N VAL A 5 -27.79 39.97 7.03
CA VAL A 5 -26.36 39.89 6.71
C VAL A 5 -26.20 38.79 5.65
N PRO A 6 -25.62 39.07 4.46
CA PRO A 6 -25.43 38.05 3.45
C PRO A 6 -24.27 37.13 3.88
N PHE A 7 -24.57 35.84 4.02
CA PHE A 7 -23.59 34.79 4.22
C PHE A 7 -22.89 34.54 2.88
N PHE A 8 -21.72 35.13 2.67
CA PHE A 8 -20.87 34.78 1.52
C PHE A 8 -20.27 33.39 1.78
N LEU A 9 -20.78 32.37 1.09
CA LEU A 9 -20.05 31.12 0.93
C LEU A 9 -18.79 31.40 0.10
N LEU A 10 -17.63 31.41 0.74
CA LEU A 10 -16.34 31.28 0.08
C LEU A 10 -16.26 29.86 -0.49
N PHE A 11 -16.55 29.71 -1.78
CA PHE A 11 -16.10 28.53 -2.52
C PHE A 11 -14.60 28.64 -2.71
N THR A 12 -13.83 27.80 -2.01
CA THR A 12 -12.43 27.57 -2.35
C THR A 12 -12.39 26.88 -3.71
N LEU A 13 -11.99 27.59 -4.76
CA LEU A 13 -11.66 26.94 -6.03
C LEU A 13 -10.46 26.03 -5.77
N THR A 14 -10.66 24.71 -5.80
CA THR A 14 -9.59 23.73 -5.94
C THR A 14 -9.02 23.88 -7.34
N ILE A 15 -7.81 24.43 -7.45
CA ILE A 15 -7.12 24.60 -8.73
C ILE A 15 -6.43 23.27 -9.06
N SER A 16 -6.59 22.78 -10.30
CA SER A 16 -5.77 21.65 -10.76
C SER A 16 -4.36 22.14 -10.93
N THR A 17 -3.41 21.46 -10.31
CA THR A 17 -1.99 21.75 -10.47
C THR A 17 -1.30 20.51 -10.98
N GLU A 18 -0.31 20.68 -11.85
CA GLU A 18 0.57 19.58 -12.21
C GLU A 18 1.21 19.01 -10.93
N VAL A 19 0.95 17.73 -10.67
CA VAL A 19 1.54 16.98 -9.58
C VAL A 19 2.59 16.06 -10.14
N THR A 20 3.79 16.15 -9.59
CA THR A 20 4.86 15.18 -9.82
C THR A 20 4.69 13.99 -8.88
N LEU A 21 4.31 12.84 -9.43
CA LEU A 21 4.37 11.55 -8.74
C LEU A 21 5.77 10.98 -8.90
N LYS A 22 6.43 10.68 -7.79
CA LYS A 22 7.71 9.99 -7.80
C LYS A 22 7.49 8.47 -7.89
N PRO A 23 8.33 7.73 -8.64
CA PRO A 23 8.23 6.28 -8.82
C PRO A 23 8.70 5.50 -7.56
N TRP A 24 8.62 6.11 -6.38
CA TRP A 24 9.11 5.52 -5.14
C TRP A 24 8.23 4.34 -4.74
N LYS A 25 8.88 3.25 -4.33
CA LYS A 25 8.19 2.02 -3.92
C LYS A 25 7.41 2.22 -2.63
N TYR A 26 8.01 2.96 -1.69
CA TYR A 26 7.42 3.16 -0.37
C TYR A 26 6.87 4.57 -0.24
N ARG A 27 5.66 4.64 0.32
CA ARG A 27 4.95 5.86 0.71
C ARG A 27 4.58 5.74 2.17
N PHE A 28 4.49 6.87 2.86
CA PHE A 28 4.31 6.90 4.31
C PHE A 28 3.11 7.75 4.68
N ASP A 29 2.49 7.41 5.81
CA ASP A 29 1.52 8.28 6.46
C ASP A 29 2.20 9.44 7.20
N SER A 30 1.39 10.38 7.69
CA SER A 30 1.81 11.56 8.43
C SER A 30 2.54 11.23 9.73
N ASP A 31 2.32 10.03 10.29
CA ASP A 31 3.01 9.54 11.48
C ASP A 31 4.32 8.80 11.15
N GLY A 32 4.66 8.72 9.86
CA GLY A 32 5.87 8.12 9.32
C GLY A 32 5.80 6.61 9.14
N ASN A 33 4.65 5.96 9.34
CA ASN A 33 4.48 4.52 9.09
C ASN A 33 4.39 4.26 7.60
N LEU A 34 4.80 3.07 7.15
CA LEU A 34 4.56 2.66 5.78
C LEU A 34 3.05 2.54 5.51
N LEU A 35 2.60 2.96 4.32
CA LEU A 35 1.21 2.73 3.90
C LEU A 35 0.92 1.23 3.76
N ASP A 36 0.25 0.68 4.78
CA ASP A 36 -0.21 -0.71 4.85
C ASP A 36 -1.63 -0.83 4.28
N ALA A 37 -1.74 -0.67 2.95
CA ALA A 37 -2.97 -0.82 2.17
C ALA A 37 -2.63 -1.37 0.79
N HIS A 38 -2.64 -2.69 0.71
CA HIS A 38 -2.28 -3.45 -0.48
C HIS A 38 -3.52 -3.98 -1.20
N ASP A 39 -3.37 -4.50 -2.41
CA ASP A 39 -4.37 -5.24 -3.19
C ASP A 39 -5.73 -4.55 -3.42
N GLY A 40 -5.88 -3.30 -2.96
CA GLY A 40 -7.10 -2.51 -2.99
C GLY A 40 -7.13 -1.55 -4.18
N LYS A 41 -7.55 -0.30 -3.95
CA LYS A 41 -7.73 0.69 -5.01
C LYS A 41 -7.74 2.12 -4.47
N LEU A 42 -7.26 3.04 -5.32
CA LEU A 42 -7.32 4.48 -5.12
C LEU A 42 -8.65 5.02 -5.66
N TYR A 43 -9.32 5.84 -4.88
CA TYR A 43 -10.54 6.54 -5.28
C TYR A 43 -10.41 8.03 -4.99
N TYR A 44 -11.27 8.82 -5.65
CA TYR A 44 -11.46 10.22 -5.32
C TYR A 44 -12.89 10.44 -4.83
N PHE A 45 -13.04 10.67 -3.53
CA PHE A 45 -14.32 10.91 -2.86
C PHE A 45 -14.21 12.20 -2.06
N GLU A 46 -15.29 12.99 -2.02
CA GLU A 46 -15.38 14.15 -1.11
C GLU A 46 -14.13 15.07 -1.16
N GLU A 47 -13.67 15.35 -2.38
CA GLU A 47 -12.49 16.18 -2.69
C GLU A 47 -11.13 15.66 -2.18
N LYS A 48 -11.06 14.37 -1.82
CA LYS A 48 -9.85 13.71 -1.33
C LYS A 48 -9.56 12.42 -2.08
N TYR A 49 -8.28 12.08 -2.12
CA TYR A 49 -7.78 10.78 -2.53
C TYR A 49 -7.91 9.81 -1.37
N TYR A 50 -8.48 8.63 -1.61
CA TYR A 50 -8.58 7.55 -0.65
C TYR A 50 -7.92 6.28 -1.19
N LEU A 51 -6.88 5.80 -0.52
CA LEU A 51 -6.27 4.50 -0.78
C LEU A 51 -6.90 3.48 0.17
N TYR A 52 -7.60 2.49 -0.36
CA TYR A 52 -8.10 1.34 0.39
C TYR A 52 -7.22 0.14 0.11
N GLY A 53 -7.05 -0.74 1.10
CA GLY A 53 -6.32 -1.98 0.89
C GLY A 53 -6.25 -2.90 2.11
N THR A 54 -5.77 -4.10 1.87
CA THR A 54 -5.45 -5.11 2.88
C THR A 54 -4.26 -4.67 3.72
N ALA A 55 -4.42 -4.80 5.03
CA ALA A 55 -3.37 -4.54 6.00
C ALA A 55 -2.64 -5.85 6.32
N TYR A 56 -1.32 -5.78 6.52
CA TYR A 56 -0.49 -6.92 6.92
C TYR A 56 0.30 -6.65 8.20
N ASN A 57 0.17 -5.47 8.81
CA ASN A 57 0.99 -5.07 9.95
C ASN A 57 0.87 -6.00 11.18
N CYS A 58 -0.23 -6.77 11.29
CA CYS A 58 -0.43 -7.76 12.35
C CYS A 58 0.27 -9.12 12.09
N GLY A 59 0.89 -9.30 10.91
CA GLY A 59 1.63 -10.50 10.56
C GLY A 59 0.81 -11.59 9.85
N PHE A 60 -0.23 -11.20 9.10
CA PHE A 60 -0.93 -12.14 8.23
C PHE A 60 0.04 -12.77 7.23
N ARG A 61 -0.11 -14.08 7.04
CA ARG A 61 0.64 -14.92 6.09
C ARG A 61 -0.31 -15.94 5.47
N TRP A 62 -0.49 -15.90 4.16
CA TRP A 62 -1.39 -16.83 3.49
C TRP A 62 -0.77 -18.25 3.39
N ARG A 63 -1.58 -19.30 3.60
CA ARG A 63 -1.22 -20.72 3.43
C ARG A 63 0.04 -21.17 4.17
N THR A 64 0.24 -20.69 5.40
CA THR A 64 1.40 -21.08 6.21
C THR A 64 0.98 -21.98 7.39
N ALA A 65 1.06 -23.30 7.22
CA ALA A 65 0.56 -24.29 8.18
C ALA A 65 1.24 -24.29 9.58
N ASN A 66 2.40 -23.63 9.72
CA ASN A 66 3.20 -23.63 10.95
C ASN A 66 3.16 -22.30 11.73
N PHE A 67 2.32 -21.35 11.33
CA PHE A 67 2.24 -20.03 11.96
C PHE A 67 0.79 -19.66 12.23
N THR A 68 0.54 -19.03 13.39
CA THR A 68 -0.70 -18.30 13.61
C THR A 68 -0.71 -17.11 12.66
N SER A 69 -1.66 -17.10 11.74
CA SER A 69 -1.80 -16.07 10.72
C SER A 69 -3.09 -15.28 10.99
N PRO A 70 -3.02 -14.19 11.77
CA PRO A 70 -4.19 -13.38 12.10
C PRO A 70 -4.65 -12.60 10.87
N PHE A 71 -5.96 -12.36 10.75
CA PHE A 71 -6.46 -11.41 9.75
C PHE A 71 -6.38 -9.99 10.29
N CYS A 72 -5.63 -9.10 9.61
CA CYS A 72 -5.46 -7.73 10.09
C CYS A 72 -6.67 -6.84 9.77
N GLY A 73 -7.44 -7.17 8.73
CA GLY A 73 -8.48 -6.31 8.20
C GLY A 73 -8.00 -5.44 7.05
N PHE A 74 -8.83 -4.45 6.72
CA PHE A 74 -8.55 -3.48 5.66
C PHE A 74 -8.47 -2.08 6.24
N LYS A 75 -7.56 -1.26 5.70
CA LYS A 75 -7.39 0.15 6.07
C LYS A 75 -7.80 1.07 4.94
N SER A 76 -8.03 2.32 5.30
CA SER A 76 -8.01 3.43 4.35
C SER A 76 -7.03 4.51 4.78
N TYR A 77 -6.42 5.16 3.78
CA TYR A 77 -5.60 6.35 3.95
C TYR A 77 -6.17 7.45 3.07
N SER A 78 -6.18 8.69 3.56
CA SER A 78 -6.65 9.84 2.80
C SER A 78 -5.55 10.86 2.53
N SER A 79 -5.65 11.57 1.40
CA SER A 79 -4.77 12.68 1.07
C SER A 79 -5.53 13.74 0.28
N THR A 80 -5.15 15.01 0.44
CA THR A 80 -5.61 16.11 -0.42
C THR A 80 -4.62 16.45 -1.53
N ASN A 81 -3.41 15.88 -1.50
CA ASN A 81 -2.33 16.26 -2.42
C ASN A 81 -1.52 15.06 -2.97
N MET A 82 -1.93 13.83 -2.69
CA MET A 82 -1.26 12.56 -3.03
C MET A 82 0.19 12.42 -2.49
N LYS A 83 0.62 13.32 -1.61
CA LYS A 83 1.97 13.34 -1.02
C LYS A 83 1.95 13.00 0.46
N VAL A 84 1.18 13.76 1.24
CA VAL A 84 1.01 13.53 2.68
C VAL A 84 -0.27 12.75 2.87
N TRP A 85 -0.15 11.58 3.50
CA TRP A 85 -1.25 10.65 3.71
C TRP A 85 -1.62 10.60 5.17
N LYS A 86 -2.92 10.65 5.47
CA LYS A 86 -3.45 10.43 6.81
C LYS A 86 -3.96 9.00 6.91
N ASP A 87 -3.58 8.29 7.96
CA ASP A 87 -4.23 7.02 8.32
C ASP A 87 -5.65 7.28 8.84
N GLU A 88 -6.66 6.76 8.14
CA GLU A 88 -8.06 6.87 8.57
C GLU A 88 -8.51 5.65 9.39
N GLY A 89 -7.63 4.67 9.59
CA GLY A 89 -7.86 3.49 10.40
C GLY A 89 -8.50 2.33 9.64
N PHE A 90 -8.96 1.34 10.40
CA PHE A 90 -9.58 0.12 9.87
C PHE A 90 -11.02 0.36 9.42
N LEU A 91 -11.38 -0.24 8.29
CA LEU A 91 -12.72 -0.13 7.70
C LEU A 91 -13.79 -0.84 8.52
N PHE A 92 -13.43 -1.88 9.27
CA PHE A 92 -14.27 -2.56 10.26
C PHE A 92 -13.41 -3.26 11.32
N ASN A 93 -14.03 -3.77 12.38
CA ASN A 93 -13.31 -4.51 13.43
C ASN A 93 -13.00 -5.95 12.99
N ALA A 94 -11.82 -6.16 12.40
CA ALA A 94 -11.34 -7.48 11.99
C ALA A 94 -10.97 -8.42 13.15
N ASN A 95 -10.82 -7.92 14.39
CA ASN A 95 -10.38 -8.72 15.54
C ASN A 95 -11.51 -9.57 16.18
N THR A 96 -12.73 -9.52 15.65
CA THR A 96 -13.82 -10.36 16.15
C THR A 96 -13.55 -11.84 15.87
N THR A 97 -14.06 -12.73 16.73
CA THR A 97 -13.95 -14.18 16.54
C THR A 97 -14.52 -14.62 15.19
N GLU A 98 -15.57 -13.96 14.71
CA GLU A 98 -16.18 -14.22 13.41
C GLU A 98 -15.21 -13.93 12.26
N TRP A 99 -14.66 -12.71 12.19
CA TRP A 99 -13.73 -12.33 11.12
C TRP A 99 -12.41 -13.11 11.18
N GLN A 100 -11.91 -13.42 12.36
CA GLN A 100 -10.76 -14.33 12.49
C GLN A 100 -11.12 -15.74 12.01
N GLY A 101 -12.32 -16.25 12.30
CA GLY A 101 -12.76 -17.57 11.81
C GLY A 101 -12.94 -17.64 10.29
N ARG A 102 -13.29 -16.53 9.64
CA ARG A 102 -13.59 -16.44 8.19
C ARG A 102 -12.38 -16.06 7.34
N CYS A 103 -11.49 -15.21 7.86
CA CYS A 103 -10.42 -14.58 7.08
C CYS A 103 -9.00 -14.90 7.56
N ALA A 104 -8.80 -15.53 8.73
CA ALA A 104 -7.47 -15.96 9.13
C ALA A 104 -7.04 -17.23 8.36
N TYR A 105 -5.74 -17.55 8.40
CA TYR A 105 -5.19 -18.79 7.86
C TYR A 105 -5.42 -19.01 6.34
N GLU A 106 -6.07 -20.13 5.96
CA GLU A 106 -6.19 -20.59 4.56
C GLU A 106 -7.39 -19.98 3.82
N ALA A 107 -8.44 -19.60 4.54
CA ALA A 107 -9.65 -19.01 3.96
C ALA A 107 -9.29 -17.64 3.36
N ALA A 108 -8.72 -16.74 4.15
CA ALA A 108 -8.20 -15.43 3.73
C ALA A 108 -9.22 -14.48 3.09
N CYS A 109 -9.01 -13.17 3.27
CA CYS A 109 -9.84 -12.10 2.73
C CYS A 109 -8.94 -10.99 2.23
N PHE A 110 -9.20 -10.49 1.02
CA PHE A 110 -8.30 -9.64 0.25
C PHE A 110 -9.10 -8.63 -0.60
N ARG A 111 -8.34 -7.80 -1.30
CA ARG A 111 -8.78 -6.92 -2.39
C ARG A 111 -10.02 -6.10 -2.09
N PRO A 112 -10.06 -5.30 -1.01
CA PRO A 112 -11.21 -4.45 -0.76
C PRO A 112 -11.39 -3.46 -1.91
N LYS A 113 -12.60 -3.38 -2.45
CA LYS A 113 -12.97 -2.39 -3.47
C LYS A 113 -14.23 -1.66 -3.03
N VAL A 114 -14.30 -0.35 -3.28
CA VAL A 114 -15.36 0.51 -2.78
C VAL A 114 -16.05 1.19 -3.94
N LEU A 115 -17.38 1.18 -3.93
CA LEU A 115 -18.23 1.99 -4.81
C LEU A 115 -18.94 3.04 -3.96
N GLN A 116 -19.21 4.21 -4.53
CA GLN A 116 -20.20 5.13 -3.98
C GLN A 116 -21.48 5.02 -4.81
N ASN A 117 -22.60 4.72 -4.16
CA ASN A 117 -23.89 4.72 -4.83
C ASN A 117 -24.26 6.17 -5.20
N PRO A 118 -24.37 6.51 -6.50
CA PRO A 118 -24.59 7.90 -6.90
C PRO A 118 -25.97 8.45 -6.45
N LYS A 119 -26.95 7.55 -6.18
CA LYS A 119 -28.30 7.90 -5.74
C LYS A 119 -28.38 8.12 -4.23
N THR A 120 -27.83 7.20 -3.44
CA THR A 120 -27.94 7.23 -1.96
C THR A 120 -26.75 7.91 -1.28
N LYS A 121 -25.63 8.07 -1.99
CA LYS A 121 -24.32 8.51 -1.47
C LYS A 121 -23.69 7.56 -0.44
N GLU A 122 -24.28 6.38 -0.24
CA GLU A 122 -23.71 5.33 0.58
C GLU A 122 -22.47 4.72 -0.11
N TYR A 123 -21.50 4.31 0.70
CA TYR A 123 -20.31 3.60 0.27
C TYR A 123 -20.52 2.10 0.43
N ILE A 124 -20.24 1.34 -0.61
CA ILE A 124 -20.38 -0.11 -0.66
C ILE A 124 -19.00 -0.70 -0.85
N MET A 125 -18.53 -1.45 0.15
CA MET A 125 -17.27 -2.18 0.04
C MET A 125 -17.56 -3.64 -0.31
N TRP A 126 -16.82 -4.17 -1.27
CA TRP A 126 -16.72 -5.58 -1.58
C TRP A 126 -15.36 -6.09 -1.14
N MET A 127 -15.28 -7.34 -0.73
CA MET A 127 -14.04 -8.10 -0.54
C MET A 127 -14.24 -9.51 -1.06
N ASN A 128 -13.17 -10.19 -1.46
CA ASN A 128 -13.23 -11.64 -1.56
C ASN A 128 -13.11 -12.23 -0.15
N GLU A 129 -13.75 -13.38 0.06
CA GLU A 129 -13.80 -14.06 1.35
C GLU A 129 -13.75 -15.57 1.15
N GLY A 130 -12.66 -16.19 1.56
CA GLY A 130 -12.50 -17.62 1.34
C GLY A 130 -13.17 -18.57 2.31
N ALA A 131 -14.04 -18.10 3.18
CA ALA A 131 -14.96 -18.96 3.92
C ALA A 131 -16.40 -18.89 3.37
N ALA A 132 -16.72 -17.89 2.54
CA ALA A 132 -18.04 -17.72 1.97
C ALA A 132 -18.40 -18.80 0.94
N GLU A 133 -19.69 -19.12 0.85
CA GLU A 133 -20.24 -20.03 -0.18
C GLU A 133 -19.98 -19.49 -1.59
N TYR A 134 -20.04 -18.18 -1.77
CA TYR A 134 -19.88 -17.51 -3.06
C TYR A 134 -18.61 -16.65 -3.12
N SER A 135 -17.72 -16.79 -2.14
CA SER A 135 -16.39 -16.18 -2.12
C SER A 135 -16.30 -14.65 -2.02
N TYR A 136 -17.39 -13.94 -1.71
CA TYR A 136 -17.39 -12.49 -1.52
C TYR A 136 -18.31 -12.07 -0.40
N THR A 137 -18.00 -10.94 0.23
CA THR A 137 -18.89 -10.23 1.18
C THR A 137 -19.06 -8.79 0.76
N THR A 138 -20.25 -8.23 0.99
CA THR A 138 -20.50 -6.79 0.85
C THR A 138 -20.76 -6.11 2.17
N PHE A 139 -20.35 -4.86 2.25
CA PHE A 139 -20.51 -3.99 3.40
C PHE A 139 -21.01 -2.62 2.96
N THR A 140 -21.63 -1.90 3.88
CA THR A 140 -22.14 -0.54 3.65
C THR A 140 -21.64 0.43 4.72
N SER A 141 -21.43 1.69 4.33
CA SER A 141 -21.16 2.79 5.24
C SER A 141 -21.69 4.11 4.70
N SER A 142 -22.06 5.02 5.61
CA SER A 142 -22.40 6.40 5.28
C SER A 142 -21.17 7.28 5.06
N HIS A 143 -19.97 6.78 5.36
CA HIS A 143 -18.70 7.53 5.26
C HIS A 143 -17.67 6.73 4.46
N PRO A 144 -16.78 7.39 3.71
CA PRO A 144 -15.76 6.70 2.92
C PRO A 144 -14.78 5.92 3.80
N THR A 145 -14.59 6.32 5.05
CA THR A 145 -13.65 5.73 6.02
C THR A 145 -14.29 4.69 6.92
N GLY A 146 -15.57 4.37 6.73
CA GLY A 146 -16.30 3.47 7.61
C GLY A 146 -16.78 4.12 8.92
N PRO A 147 -17.12 3.32 9.94
CA PRO A 147 -17.07 1.86 9.92
C PRO A 147 -18.04 1.28 8.89
N PHE A 148 -17.59 0.26 8.19
CA PHE A 148 -18.36 -0.55 7.26
C PHE A 148 -19.07 -1.67 8.03
N VAL A 149 -20.35 -1.88 7.72
CA VAL A 149 -21.19 -2.90 8.33
C VAL A 149 -21.54 -3.94 7.28
N GLU A 150 -21.32 -5.22 7.60
CA GLU A 150 -21.65 -6.34 6.70
C GLU A 150 -23.12 -6.27 6.30
N LYS A 151 -23.37 -6.49 5.01
CA LYS A 151 -24.69 -6.37 4.41
C LYS A 151 -25.17 -7.69 3.84
N ALA A 152 -24.39 -8.33 2.98
CA ALA A 152 -24.80 -9.54 2.28
C ALA A 152 -23.62 -10.40 1.82
N GLN A 153 -23.93 -11.68 1.60
CA GLN A 153 -23.14 -12.64 0.84
C GLN A 153 -23.75 -12.73 -0.57
N PRO A 154 -23.22 -12.02 -1.58
CA PRO A 154 -23.78 -11.97 -2.92
C PRO A 154 -23.76 -13.35 -3.59
N VAL A 155 -24.80 -13.67 -4.37
CA VAL A 155 -24.90 -14.93 -5.11
C VAL A 155 -24.19 -14.80 -6.45
N MET A 156 -22.96 -15.28 -6.53
CA MET A 156 -22.19 -15.26 -7.77
C MET A 156 -22.75 -16.26 -8.78
N ALA A 157 -22.39 -16.10 -10.06
CA ALA A 157 -22.83 -16.99 -11.14
C ALA A 157 -22.60 -18.49 -10.84
N TYR A 158 -21.56 -18.80 -10.06
CA TYR A 158 -21.25 -20.13 -9.57
C TYR A 158 -20.97 -20.07 -8.06
N ALA A 159 -21.53 -21.04 -7.33
CA ALA A 159 -21.14 -21.29 -5.95
C ALA A 159 -19.74 -21.91 -5.92
N ARG A 160 -19.05 -21.76 -4.80
CA ARG A 160 -17.81 -22.45 -4.53
C ARG A 160 -18.06 -23.95 -4.47
N GLY A 161 -17.50 -24.69 -5.43
CA GLY A 161 -17.50 -26.15 -5.40
C GLY A 161 -16.51 -26.70 -4.36
N SER A 162 -16.70 -27.94 -3.91
CA SER A 162 -15.76 -28.66 -3.02
C SER A 162 -14.37 -28.89 -3.65
N GLU A 163 -14.24 -28.65 -4.94
CA GLU A 163 -13.00 -28.76 -5.73
C GLU A 163 -12.62 -27.45 -6.45
N SER A 164 -13.43 -26.39 -6.29
CA SER A 164 -13.20 -25.08 -6.92
C SER A 164 -12.40 -24.19 -5.97
N TYR A 165 -11.15 -23.91 -6.35
CA TYR A 165 -10.34 -22.87 -5.74
C TYR A 165 -10.78 -21.54 -6.35
N GLY A 166 -11.57 -20.75 -5.65
CA GLY A 166 -12.02 -19.47 -6.19
C GLY A 166 -12.34 -18.48 -5.11
N ASN A 167 -11.33 -17.94 -4.43
CA ASN A 167 -11.44 -16.63 -3.77
C ASN A 167 -10.98 -15.60 -4.78
N GLY A 168 -11.76 -15.43 -5.85
CA GLY A 168 -11.28 -14.74 -7.04
C GLY A 168 -10.79 -13.33 -6.73
N ASP A 169 -9.66 -13.00 -7.34
CA ASP A 169 -9.28 -11.62 -7.56
C ASP A 169 -10.38 -10.94 -8.39
N PHE A 170 -10.75 -9.73 -7.99
CA PHE A 170 -11.87 -9.06 -8.63
C PHE A 170 -11.62 -7.55 -8.83
N GLY A 171 -12.32 -7.06 -9.84
CA GLY A 171 -12.48 -5.65 -10.18
C GLY A 171 -13.96 -5.28 -10.15
N ILE A 172 -14.27 -4.04 -9.79
CA ILE A 172 -15.65 -3.57 -9.71
C ILE A 172 -15.75 -2.12 -10.16
N THR A 173 -16.83 -1.79 -10.87
CA THR A 173 -17.03 -0.44 -11.39
C THR A 173 -18.50 -0.11 -11.62
N ILE A 174 -18.81 1.18 -11.71
CA ILE A 174 -20.12 1.68 -12.13
C ILE A 174 -19.98 2.21 -13.57
N GLY A 175 -20.81 1.67 -14.46
CA GLY A 175 -20.87 2.08 -15.86
C GLY A 175 -21.48 3.47 -16.08
N PRO A 176 -21.43 3.97 -17.31
CA PRO A 176 -21.90 5.32 -17.66
C PRO A 176 -23.41 5.52 -17.49
N ASN A 177 -24.19 4.44 -17.45
CA ASN A 177 -25.64 4.44 -17.21
C ASN A 177 -26.00 4.25 -15.73
N GLY A 178 -25.02 4.18 -14.84
CA GLY A 178 -25.21 3.88 -13.42
C GLY A 178 -25.39 2.40 -13.09
N THR A 179 -25.29 1.49 -14.07
CA THR A 179 -25.29 0.04 -13.79
C THR A 179 -23.93 -0.39 -13.26
N GLY A 180 -23.90 -1.13 -12.15
CA GLY A 180 -22.68 -1.67 -11.59
C GLY A 180 -22.30 -3.01 -12.21
N TYR A 181 -21.00 -3.28 -12.33
CA TYR A 181 -20.46 -4.53 -12.83
C TYR A 181 -19.28 -4.97 -11.97
N ILE A 182 -19.18 -6.28 -11.78
CA ILE A 182 -18.01 -6.96 -11.20
C ILE A 182 -17.39 -7.86 -12.26
N VAL A 183 -16.06 -7.88 -12.31
CA VAL A 183 -15.27 -8.91 -13.00
C VAL A 183 -14.48 -9.69 -11.97
N TYR A 184 -14.43 -11.00 -12.09
CA TYR A 184 -13.71 -11.84 -11.14
C TYR A 184 -13.23 -13.14 -11.78
N ASP A 185 -12.15 -13.72 -11.26
CA ASP A 185 -11.76 -15.07 -11.69
C ASP A 185 -12.59 -16.17 -11.00
N THR A 186 -12.72 -17.26 -11.75
CA THR A 186 -13.26 -18.53 -11.27
C THR A 186 -12.43 -19.67 -11.85
N THR A 187 -12.34 -20.79 -11.11
CA THR A 187 -11.87 -22.06 -11.65
C THR A 187 -13.08 -22.95 -11.97
N PRO A 188 -13.31 -23.33 -13.24
CA PRO A 188 -14.42 -24.20 -13.59
C PRO A 188 -14.27 -25.60 -13.01
N VAL A 189 -15.29 -26.06 -12.30
CA VAL A 189 -15.98 -27.29 -12.74
C VAL A 189 -17.30 -26.83 -13.33
N VAL A 190 -17.26 -26.18 -14.50
CA VAL A 190 -18.47 -25.73 -15.21
C VAL A 190 -19.05 -26.94 -15.94
N SER A 191 -19.92 -27.69 -15.26
CA SER A 191 -20.55 -28.90 -15.80
C SER A 191 -21.57 -28.66 -16.92
N THR A 192 -21.86 -27.40 -17.27
CA THR A 192 -22.94 -27.04 -18.24
C THR A 192 -22.44 -26.47 -19.57
N HIS A 193 -21.14 -26.23 -19.74
CA HIS A 193 -20.55 -25.86 -21.02
C HIS A 193 -19.40 -26.81 -21.30
N GLY A 194 -19.56 -27.69 -22.31
CA GLY A 194 -18.61 -28.74 -22.69
C GLY A 194 -17.25 -28.26 -23.24
N TYR A 195 -16.81 -27.07 -22.85
CA TYR A 195 -15.49 -26.54 -23.15
C TYR A 195 -14.65 -26.62 -21.88
N LEU A 196 -13.96 -27.76 -21.73
CA LEU A 196 -12.75 -27.97 -20.93
C LEU A 196 -12.95 -28.30 -19.44
N GLU A 197 -13.07 -29.61 -19.14
CA GLU A 197 -12.62 -30.20 -17.86
C GLU A 197 -11.08 -30.18 -17.80
N ILE A 198 -10.47 -28.99 -17.77
CA ILE A 198 -9.03 -28.86 -17.48
C ILE A 198 -8.91 -28.34 -16.05
N SER A 199 -8.47 -29.21 -15.15
CA SER A 199 -8.07 -28.81 -13.80
C SER A 199 -6.97 -27.75 -13.89
N ASN A 200 -7.15 -26.64 -13.16
CA ASN A 200 -6.20 -25.52 -12.96
C ASN A 200 -6.18 -24.38 -13.99
N ILE A 201 -7.24 -24.15 -14.79
CA ILE A 201 -7.37 -22.92 -15.59
C ILE A 201 -8.36 -21.96 -14.91
N THR A 202 -7.95 -20.71 -14.67
CA THR A 202 -8.87 -19.63 -14.26
C THR A 202 -9.45 -18.90 -15.47
N PHE A 203 -10.69 -18.45 -15.37
CA PHE A 203 -11.37 -17.62 -16.38
C PHE A 203 -12.05 -16.43 -15.70
N GLY A 204 -12.31 -15.37 -16.45
CA GLY A 204 -13.06 -14.22 -15.97
C GLY A 204 -14.57 -14.40 -16.13
N ILE A 205 -15.33 -13.97 -15.14
CA ILE A 205 -16.78 -13.74 -15.25
C ILE A 205 -17.03 -12.25 -15.10
N VAL A 206 -17.84 -11.69 -15.99
CA VAL A 206 -18.43 -10.36 -15.82
C VAL A 206 -19.89 -10.54 -15.42
N GLN A 207 -20.29 -9.93 -14.31
CA GLN A 207 -21.65 -10.04 -13.77
C GLN A 207 -22.21 -8.65 -13.42
N GLU A 208 -23.51 -8.44 -13.69
CA GLU A 208 -24.21 -7.21 -13.33
C GLU A 208 -24.53 -7.18 -11.84
N LEU A 209 -24.38 -6.01 -11.21
CA LEU A 209 -24.73 -5.77 -9.82
C LEU A 209 -26.22 -5.43 -9.64
N SER A 210 -26.73 -5.64 -8.44
CA SER A 210 -28.04 -5.11 -8.02
C SER A 210 -28.05 -3.57 -8.04
N ASP A 211 -29.25 -2.98 -8.04
CA ASP A 211 -29.41 -1.52 -8.16
C ASP A 211 -28.88 -0.73 -6.94
N ASP A 212 -28.72 -1.41 -5.80
CA ASP A 212 -28.08 -0.91 -4.59
C ASP A 212 -26.58 -1.27 -4.50
N TYR A 213 -26.07 -2.04 -5.46
CA TYR A 213 -24.70 -2.52 -5.59
C TYR A 213 -24.19 -3.45 -4.47
N THR A 214 -25.08 -3.95 -3.60
CA THR A 214 -24.70 -4.84 -2.49
C THR A 214 -24.82 -6.33 -2.84
N SER A 215 -25.30 -6.65 -4.04
CA SER A 215 -25.41 -8.01 -4.57
C SER A 215 -25.25 -8.03 -6.10
N THR A 216 -25.52 -9.17 -6.71
CA THR A 216 -25.48 -9.42 -8.16
C THR A 216 -26.88 -9.71 -8.71
N LYS A 217 -27.03 -9.53 -10.02
CA LYS A 217 -28.16 -9.99 -10.83
C LYS A 217 -27.79 -11.31 -11.54
N PRO A 218 -28.77 -12.10 -12.01
CA PRO A 218 -28.49 -13.36 -12.72
C PRO A 218 -27.85 -13.17 -14.11
N ASN A 219 -27.69 -11.92 -14.57
CA ASN A 219 -27.07 -11.58 -15.83
C ASN A 219 -25.54 -11.62 -15.70
N TRP A 220 -24.92 -12.61 -16.33
CA TRP A 220 -23.46 -12.77 -16.38
C TRP A 220 -22.98 -13.32 -17.72
N MET A 221 -21.69 -13.18 -17.98
CA MET A 221 -20.99 -13.82 -19.11
C MET A 221 -19.61 -14.33 -18.68
N ILE A 222 -19.05 -15.26 -19.44
CA ILE A 222 -17.65 -15.69 -19.31
C ILE A 222 -16.77 -14.98 -20.35
N THR A 223 -15.54 -14.61 -20.00
CA THR A 223 -14.58 -13.95 -20.92
C THR A 223 -14.05 -14.88 -22.02
N GLY A 224 -14.51 -16.13 -22.08
CA GLY A 224 -14.19 -17.09 -23.14
C GLY A 224 -12.76 -17.61 -23.05
N ASN A 225 -11.95 -17.41 -24.10
CA ASN A 225 -10.57 -17.92 -24.16
C ASN A 225 -9.56 -17.12 -23.36
N VAL A 226 -9.96 -15.98 -22.77
CA VAL A 226 -9.09 -15.19 -21.88
C VAL A 226 -9.02 -15.92 -20.54
N ASN A 227 -7.93 -16.67 -20.34
CA ASN A 227 -7.79 -17.65 -19.26
C ASN A 227 -6.37 -17.67 -18.68
N ASN A 228 -6.19 -18.40 -17.57
CA ASN A 228 -4.95 -18.47 -16.80
C ASN A 228 -4.45 -17.09 -16.35
N ILE A 229 -5.39 -16.30 -15.84
CA ILE A 229 -5.20 -14.92 -15.40
C ILE A 229 -5.92 -14.64 -14.06
N GLU A 230 -5.42 -13.64 -13.35
CA GLU A 230 -5.94 -13.14 -12.07
C GLU A 230 -5.78 -11.62 -12.02
N ALA A 231 -5.88 -11.03 -10.82
CA ALA A 231 -5.60 -9.63 -10.57
C ALA A 231 -6.45 -8.67 -11.42
N TRP A 232 -7.74 -9.00 -11.51
CA TRP A 232 -8.68 -8.28 -12.37
C TRP A 232 -8.94 -6.85 -11.90
N ASP A 233 -9.04 -5.91 -12.84
CA ASP A 233 -9.80 -4.67 -12.67
C ASP A 233 -10.69 -4.40 -13.89
N MET A 234 -11.76 -3.63 -13.71
CA MET A 234 -12.68 -3.24 -14.78
C MET A 234 -12.97 -1.75 -14.72
N PHE A 235 -13.00 -1.11 -15.88
CA PHE A 235 -13.39 0.30 -15.97
C PHE A 235 -13.99 0.66 -17.33
N TYR A 236 -14.72 1.78 -17.36
CA TYR A 236 -15.27 2.35 -18.58
C TYR A 236 -14.62 3.70 -18.88
N ARG A 237 -14.23 3.91 -20.14
CA ARG A 237 -13.70 5.19 -20.61
C ARG A 237 -14.00 5.40 -22.10
N GLY A 238 -14.52 6.57 -22.46
CA GLY A 238 -14.59 7.01 -23.87
C GLY A 238 -15.31 6.04 -24.81
N GLY A 239 -16.40 5.39 -24.35
CA GLY A 239 -17.13 4.42 -25.17
C GLY A 239 -16.52 3.03 -25.22
N TRP A 240 -15.56 2.72 -24.35
CA TRP A 240 -14.93 1.41 -24.22
C TRP A 240 -14.99 0.93 -22.78
N TRP A 241 -15.23 -0.36 -22.63
CA TRP A 241 -15.01 -1.12 -21.40
C TRP A 241 -13.65 -1.79 -21.48
N TYR A 242 -12.90 -1.76 -20.39
CA TYR A 242 -11.57 -2.36 -20.26
C TYR A 242 -11.59 -3.38 -19.14
N LEU A 243 -10.91 -4.49 -19.37
CA LEU A 243 -10.52 -5.44 -18.34
C LEU A 243 -8.99 -5.45 -18.28
N THR A 244 -8.42 -5.19 -17.11
CA THR A 244 -6.99 -5.38 -16.84
C THR A 244 -6.78 -6.60 -15.97
N PHE A 245 -5.66 -7.29 -16.16
CA PHE A 245 -5.33 -8.55 -15.47
C PHE A 245 -3.86 -8.92 -15.67
N GLY A 246 -3.38 -9.88 -14.88
CA GLY A 246 -2.06 -10.50 -15.03
C GLY A 246 -2.15 -12.03 -15.07
N HIS A 247 -1.06 -12.73 -15.37
CA HIS A 247 -1.02 -14.17 -15.19
C HIS A 247 -1.07 -14.57 -13.71
N ILE A 248 -1.54 -15.79 -13.45
CA ILE A 248 -1.64 -16.35 -12.09
C ILE A 248 -0.24 -16.57 -11.51
N CYS A 249 0.06 -15.91 -10.39
CA CYS A 249 1.18 -16.25 -9.53
C CYS A 249 1.05 -15.65 -8.12
N GLY A 250 0.66 -16.50 -7.16
CA GLY A 250 0.76 -16.17 -5.73
C GLY A 250 2.22 -15.99 -5.29
N TYR A 251 2.50 -14.92 -4.53
CA TYR A 251 3.83 -14.54 -4.06
C TYR A 251 4.89 -14.31 -5.15
N CYS A 252 4.52 -14.11 -6.42
CA CYS A 252 5.50 -13.66 -7.41
C CYS A 252 5.98 -12.25 -7.11
N THR A 253 7.26 -11.99 -7.41
CA THR A 253 7.83 -10.63 -7.37
C THR A 253 7.48 -9.79 -8.60
N ALA A 254 6.87 -10.40 -9.62
CA ALA A 254 6.40 -9.72 -10.82
C ALA A 254 5.40 -10.60 -11.58
N THR A 255 4.32 -9.98 -12.08
CA THR A 255 3.42 -10.54 -13.10
C THR A 255 3.39 -9.63 -14.33
N ASP A 256 2.87 -10.08 -15.47
CA ASP A 256 2.52 -9.12 -16.53
C ASP A 256 1.27 -8.32 -16.12
N THR A 257 1.11 -7.14 -16.72
CA THR A 257 -0.18 -6.46 -16.77
C THR A 257 -0.60 -6.40 -18.24
N SER A 258 -1.78 -6.94 -18.53
CA SER A 258 -2.41 -6.93 -19.84
C SER A 258 -3.78 -6.27 -19.75
N TYR A 259 -4.32 -5.88 -20.90
CA TYR A 259 -5.73 -5.50 -21.02
C TYR A 259 -6.36 -6.04 -22.30
N ILE A 260 -7.69 -6.14 -22.26
CA ILE A 260 -8.58 -6.24 -23.43
C ILE A 260 -9.66 -5.18 -23.30
N LYS A 261 -10.27 -4.79 -24.42
CA LYS A 261 -11.37 -3.82 -24.43
C LYS A 261 -12.53 -4.24 -25.31
N SER A 262 -13.73 -3.78 -24.97
CA SER A 262 -14.96 -4.04 -25.73
C SER A 262 -15.92 -2.84 -25.71
N LYS A 263 -16.88 -2.81 -26.64
CA LYS A 263 -17.91 -1.76 -26.69
C LYS A 263 -19.07 -1.99 -25.72
N SER A 264 -19.17 -3.19 -25.17
CA SER A 264 -20.19 -3.61 -24.22
C SER A 264 -19.51 -4.27 -23.02
N PRO A 265 -20.06 -4.15 -21.79
CA PRO A 265 -19.54 -4.92 -20.66
C PRO A 265 -19.75 -6.43 -20.90
N TRP A 266 -20.65 -6.77 -21.83
CA TRP A 266 -20.95 -8.13 -22.28
C TRP A 266 -20.05 -8.64 -23.40
N GLY A 267 -18.94 -7.94 -23.68
CA GLY A 267 -18.01 -8.33 -24.73
C GLY A 267 -18.51 -8.03 -26.16
N PRO A 268 -17.95 -8.70 -27.18
CA PRO A 268 -17.04 -9.83 -27.06
C PRO A 268 -15.71 -9.43 -26.38
N TRP A 269 -15.20 -10.33 -25.55
CA TRP A 269 -13.88 -10.28 -24.94
C TRP A 269 -13.00 -11.27 -25.70
N LEU A 270 -12.01 -10.77 -26.42
CA LEU A 270 -11.27 -11.53 -27.43
C LEU A 270 -9.79 -11.60 -27.04
N GLU A 271 -9.28 -12.81 -26.84
CA GLU A 271 -7.86 -13.03 -26.47
C GLU A 271 -6.91 -12.54 -27.58
N GLU A 272 -7.31 -12.63 -28.85
CA GLU A 272 -6.53 -12.09 -29.96
C GLU A 272 -6.36 -10.56 -29.90
N ASN A 273 -7.18 -9.86 -29.11
CA ASN A 273 -7.09 -8.42 -28.88
C ASN A 273 -6.34 -8.07 -27.58
N ARG A 274 -5.76 -9.07 -26.88
CA ARG A 274 -4.98 -8.85 -25.67
C ARG A 274 -3.74 -8.01 -25.98
N VAL A 275 -3.62 -6.90 -25.26
CA VAL A 275 -2.44 -6.04 -25.30
C VAL A 275 -1.73 -6.14 -23.96
N ARG A 276 -0.44 -6.47 -24.01
CA ARG A 276 0.42 -6.48 -22.82
C ARG A 276 1.00 -5.09 -22.59
N LEU A 277 0.63 -4.46 -21.47
CA LEU A 277 1.12 -3.14 -21.06
C LEU A 277 2.56 -3.20 -20.54
N THR A 278 2.86 -4.26 -19.80
CA THR A 278 4.20 -4.52 -19.23
C THR A 278 4.36 -6.01 -18.92
N ASN A 279 5.61 -6.48 -18.92
CA ASN A 279 5.95 -7.86 -18.57
C ASN A 279 6.07 -8.08 -17.05
N THR A 280 6.15 -7.01 -16.25
CA THR A 280 6.52 -7.13 -14.84
C THR A 280 5.62 -6.37 -13.87
N SER A 281 4.59 -5.65 -14.38
CA SER A 281 3.75 -4.76 -13.56
C SER A 281 4.60 -3.82 -12.70
N CYS A 282 5.75 -3.41 -13.23
CA CYS A 282 6.76 -2.59 -12.57
C CYS A 282 7.40 -3.22 -11.33
N GLY A 283 7.53 -4.55 -11.32
CA GLY A 283 8.09 -5.34 -10.23
C GLY A 283 7.05 -5.73 -9.19
N GLY A 284 5.83 -6.05 -9.65
CA GLY A 284 4.69 -6.33 -8.79
C GLY A 284 3.56 -7.04 -9.52
N GLN A 285 2.33 -6.84 -9.07
CA GLN A 285 1.12 -7.36 -9.69
C GLN A 285 0.06 -6.27 -9.81
N ASN A 286 -0.70 -6.27 -10.92
CA ASN A 286 -1.80 -5.32 -11.14
C ASN A 286 -2.80 -5.32 -9.98
N THR A 287 -3.25 -4.14 -9.58
CA THR A 287 -4.22 -3.99 -8.49
C THR A 287 -5.38 -3.08 -8.84
N MET A 288 -5.12 -2.06 -9.68
CA MET A 288 -6.12 -1.06 -10.03
C MET A 288 -5.82 -0.30 -11.32
N ALA A 289 -6.89 0.17 -11.96
CA ALA A 289 -6.94 1.33 -12.81
C ALA A 289 -7.98 2.31 -12.22
N SER A 290 -7.49 3.44 -11.72
CA SER A 290 -8.25 4.39 -10.91
C SER A 290 -8.53 5.67 -11.67
N GLN A 291 -9.81 6.03 -11.75
CA GLN A 291 -10.26 7.29 -12.34
C GLN A 291 -10.12 8.41 -11.31
N ILE A 292 -9.40 9.46 -11.70
CA ILE A 292 -9.19 10.68 -10.93
C ILE A 292 -9.74 11.85 -11.74
N PRO A 293 -10.60 12.70 -11.18
CA PRO A 293 -11.14 13.83 -11.92
C PRO A 293 -10.03 14.81 -12.32
N THR A 294 -10.21 15.48 -13.45
CA THR A 294 -9.43 16.68 -13.85
C THR A 294 -10.34 17.90 -13.82
N ASN A 295 -9.81 19.08 -13.50
CA ASN A 295 -10.64 20.29 -13.50
C ASN A 295 -10.96 20.77 -14.92
N ALA A 296 -12.19 21.27 -15.09
CA ALA A 296 -12.84 21.65 -16.34
C ALA A 296 -12.27 22.87 -17.10
N ASN A 297 -11.07 23.37 -16.78
CA ASN A 297 -10.57 24.66 -17.28
C ASN A 297 -9.46 24.56 -18.32
N SER A 298 -9.64 23.72 -19.34
CA SER A 298 -9.26 24.02 -20.74
C SER A 298 -9.55 22.79 -21.61
N SER A 299 -10.49 22.94 -22.55
CA SER A 299 -10.79 21.98 -23.63
C SER A 299 -11.17 20.56 -23.22
N GLY A 300 -12.42 20.37 -22.77
CA GLY A 300 -13.10 19.06 -22.85
C GLY A 300 -12.51 17.97 -21.93
N LEU A 301 -13.03 17.92 -20.71
CA LEU A 301 -12.86 16.88 -19.68
C LEU A 301 -12.30 15.54 -20.19
N GLN A 302 -11.06 15.23 -19.82
CA GLN A 302 -10.59 13.84 -19.75
C GLN A 302 -10.13 13.59 -18.33
N ASP A 303 -10.83 12.71 -17.61
CA ASP A 303 -10.34 12.22 -16.32
C ASP A 303 -8.92 11.66 -16.48
N THR A 304 -8.10 11.91 -15.47
CA THR A 304 -6.79 11.31 -15.31
C THR A 304 -7.00 9.88 -14.85
N TRP A 305 -6.22 8.95 -15.37
CA TRP A 305 -6.23 7.57 -14.89
C TRP A 305 -4.89 7.24 -14.28
N ILE A 306 -4.90 6.50 -13.18
CA ILE A 306 -3.70 5.99 -12.51
C ILE A 306 -3.77 4.48 -12.52
N ILE A 307 -2.75 3.83 -13.08
CA ILE A 307 -2.59 2.38 -12.94
C ILE A 307 -1.72 2.10 -11.71
N GLY A 308 -2.05 1.03 -10.99
CA GLY A 308 -1.38 0.65 -9.77
C GLY A 308 -0.97 -0.81 -9.74
N SER A 309 0.17 -1.07 -9.11
CA SER A 309 0.64 -2.41 -8.78
C SER A 309 1.08 -2.52 -7.32
N ASP A 310 0.82 -3.68 -6.72
CA ASP A 310 1.43 -4.08 -5.45
C ASP A 310 2.80 -4.70 -5.73
N LEU A 311 3.86 -4.15 -5.13
CA LEU A 311 5.24 -4.59 -5.31
C LEU A 311 5.56 -5.73 -4.34
N TRP A 312 4.89 -6.87 -4.54
CA TRP A 312 5.06 -8.08 -3.74
C TRP A 312 6.52 -8.51 -3.67
N THR A 313 6.96 -8.96 -2.50
CA THR A 313 8.39 -9.19 -2.23
C THR A 313 8.85 -10.62 -2.46
N GLY A 314 7.96 -11.54 -2.83
CA GLY A 314 8.25 -12.98 -2.85
C GLY A 314 8.59 -13.57 -1.48
N ASP A 315 8.12 -12.90 -0.43
CA ASP A 315 8.25 -13.31 0.96
C ASP A 315 6.85 -13.49 1.54
N VAL A 316 6.70 -14.35 2.54
CA VAL A 316 5.44 -14.54 3.27
C VAL A 316 5.05 -13.32 4.09
N ASN A 317 5.99 -12.43 4.44
CA ASN A 317 5.66 -11.11 5.01
C ASN A 317 5.32 -10.11 3.89
N GLU A 318 4.05 -10.08 3.51
CA GLU A 318 3.50 -9.16 2.50
C GLU A 318 3.46 -7.70 2.97
N GLY A 319 3.53 -7.43 4.28
CA GLY A 319 3.63 -6.06 4.82
C GLY A 319 4.91 -5.31 4.42
N LYS A 320 5.86 -5.98 3.76
CA LYS A 320 7.05 -5.33 3.19
C LYS A 320 6.84 -4.80 1.77
N ALA A 321 5.70 -5.10 1.16
CA ALA A 321 5.41 -4.71 -0.20
C ALA A 321 5.36 -3.18 -0.31
N GLY A 322 5.87 -2.68 -1.44
CA GLY A 322 5.66 -1.30 -1.84
C GLY A 322 4.44 -1.18 -2.75
N LEU A 323 4.20 0.04 -3.23
CA LEU A 323 3.18 0.36 -4.21
C LEU A 323 3.83 1.07 -5.39
N HIS A 324 3.43 0.73 -6.60
CA HIS A 324 3.77 1.49 -7.80
C HIS A 324 2.52 2.15 -8.37
N TRP A 325 2.60 3.45 -8.64
CA TRP A 325 1.53 4.21 -9.29
C TRP A 325 2.13 5.04 -10.42
N GLU A 326 1.51 4.95 -11.59
CA GLU A 326 1.83 5.83 -12.72
C GLU A 326 0.59 6.24 -13.51
N PRO A 327 0.60 7.40 -14.18
CA PRO A 327 -0.51 7.82 -15.02
C PRO A 327 -0.70 6.87 -16.21
N LEU A 328 -1.94 6.44 -16.42
CA LEU A 328 -2.36 5.63 -17.54
C LEU A 328 -2.81 6.54 -18.69
N ARG A 329 -2.20 6.38 -19.87
CA ARG A 329 -2.47 7.22 -21.03
C ARG A 329 -3.16 6.44 -22.15
N PHE A 330 -3.93 7.16 -22.96
CA PHE A 330 -4.79 6.55 -23.97
C PHE A 330 -4.60 7.23 -25.34
N LEU A 331 -4.48 6.40 -26.38
CA LEU A 331 -4.51 6.83 -27.76
C LEU A 331 -5.94 7.26 -28.17
N PRO A 332 -6.12 8.05 -29.26
CA PRO A 332 -7.44 8.50 -29.70
C PRO A 332 -8.45 7.39 -30.02
N ASN A 333 -7.97 6.19 -30.40
CA ASN A 333 -8.80 5.02 -30.65
C ASN A 333 -9.19 4.26 -29.35
N GLY A 334 -8.75 4.76 -28.19
CA GLY A 334 -8.93 4.16 -26.87
C GLY A 334 -7.98 3.01 -26.57
N ASP A 335 -6.91 2.78 -27.33
CA ASP A 335 -5.85 1.89 -26.87
C ASP A 335 -5.08 2.54 -25.73
N ILE A 336 -4.54 1.72 -24.83
CA ILE A 336 -3.73 2.18 -23.71
C ILE A 336 -2.27 2.21 -24.16
N GLU A 337 -1.58 3.31 -23.88
CA GLU A 337 -0.14 3.40 -24.14
C GLU A 337 0.64 2.47 -23.18
N PRO A 338 1.80 1.92 -23.60
CA PRO A 338 2.64 1.14 -22.70
C PRO A 338 3.02 1.93 -21.45
N ILE A 339 3.08 1.24 -20.32
CA ILE A 339 3.36 1.87 -19.03
C ILE A 339 4.88 1.96 -18.82
N SER A 340 5.35 3.04 -18.18
CA SER A 340 6.75 3.41 -18.10
C SER A 340 7.30 3.16 -16.70
N CYS A 341 7.49 1.90 -16.34
CA CYS A 341 7.97 1.46 -15.03
C CYS A 341 9.29 2.09 -14.54
N ASN A 342 10.06 2.74 -15.42
CA ASN A 342 11.40 3.25 -15.14
C ASN A 342 11.52 4.78 -15.29
N ALA A 343 10.41 5.51 -15.42
CA ALA A 343 10.46 6.96 -15.44
C ALA A 343 11.02 7.49 -14.12
N GLN A 344 11.80 8.57 -14.16
CA GLN A 344 12.31 9.20 -12.92
C GLN A 344 11.21 9.94 -12.16
N GLU A 345 10.18 10.37 -12.87
CA GLU A 345 9.01 11.04 -12.33
C GLU A 345 7.87 10.97 -13.34
N TYR A 346 6.64 11.05 -12.85
CA TYR A 346 5.45 11.17 -13.64
C TYR A 346 4.76 12.49 -13.34
N HIS A 347 4.31 13.17 -14.38
CA HIS A 347 3.55 14.41 -14.26
C HIS A 347 2.10 14.13 -14.60
N THR A 348 1.20 14.61 -13.76
CA THR A 348 -0.23 14.42 -13.92
C THR A 348 -1.00 15.62 -13.40
N ASP A 349 -2.04 16.02 -14.13
CA ASP A 349 -2.93 17.11 -13.72
C ASP A 349 -4.06 16.52 -12.89
N ILE A 350 -4.05 16.84 -11.60
CA ILE A 350 -5.04 16.36 -10.64
C ILE A 350 -5.37 17.47 -9.62
N PRO A 351 -6.60 17.50 -9.07
CA PRO A 351 -6.99 18.50 -8.08
C PRO A 351 -6.25 18.27 -6.76
N VAL A 352 -5.55 19.29 -6.26
CA VAL A 352 -4.89 19.21 -4.95
C VAL A 352 -5.16 20.44 -4.10
N SER A 353 -5.08 20.25 -2.79
CA SER A 353 -5.10 21.35 -1.81
C SER A 353 -4.04 21.13 -0.74
N GLU A 354 -3.89 22.10 0.16
CA GLU A 354 -3.03 21.96 1.33
C GLU A 354 -3.43 20.71 2.15
N SER A 355 -2.42 20.04 2.73
CA SER A 355 -2.65 18.90 3.61
C SER A 355 -3.15 19.38 4.97
N PRO A 356 -4.22 18.79 5.53
CA PRO A 356 -4.68 19.11 6.88
C PRO A 356 -3.78 18.50 7.97
N VAL A 357 -2.89 17.58 7.61
CA VAL A 357 -1.93 16.92 8.50
C VAL A 357 -0.49 17.19 8.06
N LYS A 358 0.42 17.12 9.01
CA LYS A 358 1.85 17.34 8.82
C LYS A 358 2.59 16.01 8.77
N ASP A 359 3.61 15.91 7.93
CA ASP A 359 4.49 14.75 7.91
C ASP A 359 5.51 14.87 9.04
N VAL A 360 5.45 13.98 10.02
CA VAL A 360 6.33 14.03 11.21
C VAL A 360 7.82 13.91 10.87
N VAL A 361 8.16 13.28 9.74
CA VAL A 361 9.56 13.10 9.31
C VAL A 361 10.04 14.33 8.57
N GLU A 362 9.28 14.84 7.59
CA GLU A 362 9.69 16.04 6.85
C GLU A 362 9.65 17.32 7.70
N ASP A 363 8.79 17.39 8.72
CA ASP A 363 8.73 18.53 9.64
C ASP A 363 9.79 18.48 10.76
N ALA A 364 10.56 17.38 10.87
CA ALA A 364 11.53 17.20 11.93
C ALA A 364 12.78 18.07 11.77
N ALA A 365 13.42 18.42 12.89
CA ALA A 365 14.65 19.21 12.87
C ALA A 365 15.82 18.46 12.21
N VAL A 366 15.88 17.14 12.43
CA VAL A 366 16.85 16.24 11.81
C VAL A 366 16.09 15.06 11.24
N HIS A 367 16.30 14.74 9.96
CA HIS A 367 15.70 13.58 9.34
C HIS A 367 16.54 13.07 8.17
N SER A 368 16.27 11.84 7.76
CA SER A 368 16.72 11.31 6.46
C SER A 368 16.05 12.06 5.32
N THR A 369 16.77 12.35 4.23
CA THR A 369 16.13 12.96 3.05
C THR A 369 15.08 12.01 2.46
N THR A 370 14.00 12.57 1.90
CA THR A 370 13.03 11.79 1.16
C THR A 370 13.62 11.20 -0.12
N GLY A 371 13.08 10.05 -0.53
CA GLY A 371 13.62 9.28 -1.64
C GLY A 371 13.10 7.84 -1.70
N ASP A 372 13.65 7.08 -2.63
CA ASP A 372 13.31 5.67 -2.82
C ASP A 372 14.05 4.79 -1.81
N PHE A 373 13.33 4.38 -0.77
CA PHE A 373 13.84 3.44 0.23
C PHE A 373 13.74 1.99 -0.27
N ASN A 374 14.55 1.11 0.30
CA ASN A 374 14.46 -0.34 0.20
C ASN A 374 14.50 -0.90 1.63
N TRP A 375 13.93 -2.08 1.85
CA TRP A 375 14.12 -2.75 3.13
C TRP A 375 15.37 -3.62 3.13
N ASN A 376 15.95 -3.77 4.32
CA ASN A 376 17.03 -4.69 4.60
C ASN A 376 16.78 -5.38 5.95
N CYS A 377 17.11 -6.66 6.04
CA CYS A 377 16.94 -7.46 7.25
C CYS A 377 18.32 -7.90 7.72
N GLY A 378 18.80 -7.33 8.82
CA GLY A 378 20.23 -7.46 9.09
C GLY A 378 20.70 -7.12 10.50
N PHE A 379 19.83 -6.83 11.46
CA PHE A 379 20.27 -6.57 12.83
C PHE A 379 19.54 -7.42 13.86
N GLY A 380 20.12 -7.52 15.06
CA GLY A 380 19.55 -8.27 16.18
C GLY A 380 19.88 -9.76 16.21
N ILE A 381 20.77 -10.24 15.32
CA ILE A 381 21.24 -11.63 15.27
C ILE A 381 22.72 -11.73 15.66
N GLN A 382 23.22 -12.93 15.97
CA GLN A 382 24.61 -13.11 16.40
C GLN A 382 25.64 -12.56 15.40
N ALA A 383 25.41 -12.73 14.09
CA ALA A 383 26.32 -12.25 13.06
C ALA A 383 26.38 -10.72 12.96
N LYS A 384 25.26 -10.04 13.24
CA LYS A 384 25.08 -8.59 13.16
C LYS A 384 24.21 -8.12 14.32
N SER A 385 24.87 -7.81 15.43
CA SER A 385 24.18 -7.62 16.71
C SER A 385 23.57 -6.23 16.86
N ILE A 386 24.22 -5.21 16.28
CA ILE A 386 23.84 -3.80 16.46
C ILE A 386 23.99 -3.04 15.14
N LEU A 387 23.00 -2.21 14.84
CA LEU A 387 22.97 -1.28 13.70
C LEU A 387 22.91 0.16 14.22
N PHE A 388 23.60 1.07 13.53
CA PHE A 388 23.69 2.47 13.89
C PHE A 388 23.36 3.37 12.70
N GLN A 389 22.56 4.42 12.96
CA GLN A 389 22.44 5.60 12.10
C GLN A 389 23.00 6.79 12.87
N PHE A 390 24.13 7.33 12.43
CA PHE A 390 24.73 8.53 12.99
C PHE A 390 24.28 9.77 12.22
N PHE A 391 24.22 10.91 12.89
CA PHE A 391 23.86 12.20 12.32
C PHE A 391 24.41 13.36 13.16
N GLN A 392 24.52 14.55 12.56
CA GLN A 392 24.76 15.79 13.29
C GLN A 392 23.45 16.48 13.65
N ALA A 393 23.34 17.00 14.87
CA ALA A 393 22.22 17.86 15.24
C ALA A 393 22.27 19.17 14.45
N THR A 394 21.14 19.58 13.88
CA THR A 394 21.00 20.81 13.06
C THR A 394 20.75 22.06 13.90
N LYS A 395 20.38 21.90 15.17
CA LYS A 395 20.23 22.99 16.15
C LYS A 395 20.45 22.47 17.57
N THR A 396 20.74 23.38 18.49
CA THR A 396 20.76 23.10 19.93
C THR A 396 19.33 23.13 20.46
N GLY A 397 18.96 22.15 21.29
CA GLY A 397 17.62 22.08 21.86
C GLY A 397 17.34 20.74 22.52
N ASN A 398 16.10 20.52 22.91
CA ASN A 398 15.69 19.29 23.58
C ASN A 398 15.09 18.30 22.58
N VAL A 399 15.60 17.07 22.54
CA VAL A 399 15.01 16.01 21.71
C VAL A 399 13.80 15.45 22.43
N THR A 400 12.60 15.78 21.95
CA THR A 400 11.34 15.31 22.56
C THR A 400 10.88 13.98 21.97
N GLU A 401 11.20 13.73 20.70
CA GLU A 401 10.86 12.50 20.00
C GLU A 401 11.91 12.16 18.93
N PHE A 402 12.12 10.88 18.68
CA PHE A 402 12.83 10.40 17.50
C PHE A 402 12.23 9.07 17.05
N GLY A 403 12.44 8.70 15.79
CA GLY A 403 11.95 7.42 15.30
C GLY A 403 12.71 6.86 14.11
N VAL A 404 12.55 5.56 13.90
CA VAL A 404 13.08 4.81 12.77
C VAL A 404 12.08 3.74 12.34
N ASN A 405 11.94 3.52 11.03
CA ASN A 405 11.06 2.48 10.51
C ASN A 405 11.69 1.09 10.71
N VAL A 406 11.04 0.23 11.50
CA VAL A 406 11.49 -1.14 11.77
C VAL A 406 10.30 -2.09 11.65
N ALA A 407 10.51 -3.22 10.97
CA ALA A 407 9.55 -4.31 10.88
C ALA A 407 10.08 -5.58 11.55
N GLN A 408 9.18 -6.32 12.21
CA GLN A 408 9.46 -7.68 12.63
C GLN A 408 9.18 -8.70 11.51
N GLN A 409 9.62 -9.95 11.69
CA GLN A 409 9.34 -11.09 10.79
C GLN A 409 9.11 -12.40 11.56
N ALA A 410 8.31 -12.34 12.63
CA ALA A 410 8.22 -13.38 13.68
C ALA A 410 9.51 -13.48 14.50
N ASN A 411 10.07 -12.34 14.88
CA ASN A 411 11.21 -12.30 15.78
C ASN A 411 10.86 -12.93 17.13
N ASN A 412 11.86 -13.46 17.83
CA ASN A 412 11.68 -14.16 19.10
C ASN A 412 12.37 -13.46 20.29
N ALA A 413 12.89 -12.26 20.07
CA ALA A 413 13.52 -11.45 21.08
C ALA A 413 13.20 -9.97 20.87
N ASP A 414 12.98 -9.26 21.97
CA ASP A 414 12.65 -7.84 21.97
C ASP A 414 13.76 -7.00 21.33
N MET A 415 13.37 -5.89 20.72
CA MET A 415 14.31 -4.92 20.19
C MET A 415 14.68 -3.92 21.29
N SER A 416 15.91 -3.43 21.27
CA SER A 416 16.33 -2.24 22.02
C SER A 416 16.68 -1.12 21.04
N MET A 417 16.25 0.10 21.36
CA MET A 417 16.62 1.31 20.65
C MET A 417 17.22 2.31 21.63
N SER A 418 18.26 3.03 21.22
CA SER A 418 18.90 4.04 22.06
C SER A 418 19.29 5.26 21.24
N LEU A 419 19.22 6.43 21.88
CA LEU A 419 19.84 7.66 21.39
C LEU A 419 21.20 7.79 22.07
N ILE A 420 22.25 7.91 21.27
CA ILE A 420 23.64 7.95 21.74
C ILE A 420 24.34 9.23 21.27
N GLN A 421 25.35 9.66 22.03
CA GLN A 421 26.27 10.74 21.64
C GLN A 421 27.63 10.15 21.31
N VAL A 422 28.29 10.64 20.25
CA VAL A 422 29.70 10.33 19.99
C VAL A 422 30.58 11.22 20.87
N THR A 423 31.39 10.60 21.73
CA THR A 423 32.25 11.31 22.70
C THR A 423 33.74 11.26 22.37
N SER A 424 34.14 10.43 21.40
CA SER A 424 35.46 10.47 20.75
C SER A 424 35.44 11.34 19.49
N ASN A 425 36.56 11.42 18.76
CA ASN A 425 36.49 11.94 17.38
C ASN A 425 35.64 10.98 16.53
N ILE A 426 34.97 11.52 15.51
CA ILE A 426 34.06 10.73 14.66
C ILE A 426 34.79 9.62 13.89
N GLY A 427 36.03 9.88 13.43
CA GLY A 427 36.85 8.89 12.74
C GLY A 427 37.31 7.74 13.63
N ASP A 428 37.31 7.93 14.96
CA ASP A 428 37.75 6.92 15.92
C ASP A 428 36.72 5.82 16.12
N LEU A 429 35.47 6.00 15.67
CA LEU A 429 34.40 4.98 15.73
C LEU A 429 34.80 3.65 15.06
N TYR A 430 35.71 3.72 14.08
CA TYR A 430 36.24 2.56 13.35
C TYR A 430 37.55 2.03 13.94
N THR A 431 37.94 2.50 15.12
CA THR A 431 39.13 2.05 15.84
C THR A 431 38.78 1.65 17.28
N THR A 432 39.75 1.13 18.02
CA THR A 432 39.59 0.80 19.45
C THR A 432 39.44 2.04 20.34
N GLN A 433 39.63 3.24 19.80
CA GLN A 433 39.48 4.52 20.50
C GLN A 433 38.07 5.11 20.42
N GLY A 434 37.19 4.57 19.56
CA GLY A 434 35.81 5.04 19.41
C GLY A 434 35.01 4.96 20.71
N ARG A 435 34.32 6.04 21.07
CA ARG A 435 33.48 6.12 22.28
C ARG A 435 32.13 6.75 21.97
N THR A 436 31.10 6.14 22.53
CA THR A 436 29.73 6.65 22.49
C THR A 436 29.10 6.50 23.86
N ASP A 437 28.34 7.50 24.29
CA ASP A 437 27.58 7.46 25.55
C ASP A 437 26.09 7.34 25.23
N SER A 438 25.39 6.46 25.94
CA SER A 438 23.94 6.35 25.81
C SER A 438 23.28 7.49 26.57
N LEU A 439 22.49 8.30 25.84
CA LEU A 439 21.70 9.38 26.42
C LEU A 439 20.33 8.88 26.86
N TRP A 440 19.79 7.90 26.12
CA TRP A 440 18.49 7.30 26.37
C TRP A 440 18.41 5.90 25.78
N GLY A 441 17.63 5.01 26.38
CA GLY A 441 17.34 3.68 25.84
C GLY A 441 15.94 3.19 26.17
N GLY A 442 15.36 2.45 25.24
CA GLY A 442 14.05 1.79 25.39
C GLY A 442 14.09 0.35 24.87
N THR A 443 13.25 -0.50 25.45
CA THR A 443 13.01 -1.87 25.01
C THR A 443 11.61 -1.98 24.44
N TYR A 444 11.51 -2.60 23.27
CA TYR A 444 10.30 -2.74 22.49
C TYR A 444 9.96 -4.23 22.40
N PRO A 445 8.90 -4.68 23.10
CA PRO A 445 8.41 -6.05 22.97
C PRO A 445 8.13 -6.39 21.51
N VAL A 446 8.44 -7.62 21.09
CA VAL A 446 8.18 -8.07 19.71
C VAL A 446 6.73 -7.79 19.28
N ALA A 447 5.77 -8.05 20.16
CA ALA A 447 4.35 -7.86 19.90
C ALA A 447 3.95 -6.40 19.62
N ASN A 448 4.81 -5.43 20.00
CA ASN A 448 4.57 -4.00 19.79
C ASN A 448 5.25 -3.48 18.51
N ILE A 449 6.02 -4.32 17.81
CA ILE A 449 6.63 -3.99 16.53
C ILE A 449 5.82 -4.72 15.46
N GLY A 450 5.21 -3.93 14.58
CA GLY A 450 4.44 -4.44 13.45
C GLY A 450 5.30 -5.00 12.33
N TRP A 451 4.64 -5.60 11.36
CA TRP A 451 5.25 -6.27 10.21
C TRP A 451 5.39 -5.39 8.97
N SER A 452 4.71 -4.24 8.96
CA SER A 452 4.63 -3.30 7.84
C SER A 452 5.34 -1.99 8.17
N PHE A 453 6.63 -2.10 8.51
CA PHE A 453 7.55 -0.99 8.82
C PHE A 453 6.93 0.20 9.58
N PRO A 454 6.30 -0.02 10.76
CA PRO A 454 5.83 1.08 11.58
C PRO A 454 7.01 1.98 11.99
N MET A 455 6.70 3.24 12.26
CA MET A 455 7.65 4.18 12.84
C MET A 455 7.82 3.85 14.33
N VAL A 456 8.93 3.21 14.71
CA VAL A 456 9.23 2.93 16.12
C VAL A 456 9.81 4.19 16.75
N LYS A 457 9.10 4.74 17.74
CA LYS A 457 9.38 6.05 18.35
C LYS A 457 9.97 5.92 19.75
N GLY A 458 10.91 6.80 20.09
CA GLY A 458 11.44 7.01 21.43
C GLY A 458 11.25 8.47 21.88
N GLN A 459 11.08 8.68 23.19
CA GLN A 459 10.86 10.00 23.78
C GLN A 459 11.95 10.28 24.82
N PRO A 460 13.12 10.79 24.38
CA PRO A 460 14.30 10.78 25.22
C PRO A 460 14.33 11.94 26.21
N ASN A 461 13.78 13.10 25.85
CA ASN A 461 13.82 14.33 26.65
C ASN A 461 15.26 14.69 27.07
N VAL A 462 16.17 14.69 26.09
CA VAL A 462 17.60 14.97 26.28
C VAL A 462 18.06 16.15 25.43
N THR A 463 18.94 16.98 25.98
CA THR A 463 19.49 18.13 25.26
C THR A 463 20.56 17.69 24.27
N VAL A 464 20.47 18.19 23.04
CA VAL A 464 21.48 18.06 21.99
C VAL A 464 22.08 19.42 21.66
N THR A 465 23.34 19.42 21.20
CA THR A 465 24.08 20.61 20.79
C THR A 465 24.29 20.60 19.29
N GLU A 466 24.02 21.73 18.63
CA GLU A 466 24.22 21.91 17.19
C GLU A 466 25.63 21.46 16.75
N GLY A 467 25.71 20.77 15.61
CA GLY A 467 26.96 20.27 15.04
C GLY A 467 27.58 19.07 15.75
N THR A 468 27.08 18.68 16.93
CA THR A 468 27.55 17.49 17.64
C THR A 468 27.00 16.22 16.99
N TRP A 469 27.82 15.15 16.98
CA TRP A 469 27.43 13.85 16.43
C TRP A 469 26.66 13.01 17.46
N TYR A 470 25.51 12.53 17.03
CA TYR A 470 24.64 11.61 17.75
C TYR A 470 24.33 10.40 16.87
N GLY A 471 23.66 9.40 17.43
CA GLY A 471 23.18 8.26 16.66
C GLY A 471 21.96 7.57 17.26
N ILE A 472 21.22 6.89 16.40
CA ILE A 472 20.21 5.90 16.78
C ILE A 472 20.88 4.54 16.73
N GLN A 473 20.92 3.84 17.86
CA GLN A 473 21.43 2.49 17.99
C GLN A 473 20.26 1.51 18.07
N LEU A 474 20.26 0.49 17.21
CA LEU A 474 19.28 -0.60 17.19
C LEU A 474 19.96 -1.93 17.49
N SER A 475 19.41 -2.69 18.43
CA SER A 475 19.93 -4.01 18.79
C SER A 475 18.82 -4.96 19.23
N SER A 476 19.15 -6.23 19.37
CA SER A 476 18.30 -7.22 20.05
C SER A 476 19.18 -8.25 20.73
N ARG A 477 18.65 -8.92 21.75
CA ARG A 477 19.34 -10.03 22.44
C ARG A 477 19.36 -11.26 21.52
N ALA A 478 20.39 -11.38 20.69
CA ALA A 478 20.71 -12.54 19.84
C ALA A 478 19.46 -13.31 19.36
N ALA A 479 18.55 -12.62 18.68
CA ALA A 479 17.39 -13.21 18.04
C ALA A 479 17.86 -14.24 17.01
N SER A 480 17.05 -15.27 16.75
CA SER A 480 17.32 -16.21 15.66
C SER A 480 16.92 -15.66 14.30
N ILE A 481 16.08 -14.62 14.28
CA ILE A 481 15.56 -13.95 13.10
C ILE A 481 15.95 -12.47 13.20
N PRO A 482 16.53 -11.87 12.15
CA PRO A 482 16.89 -10.45 12.17
C PRO A 482 15.65 -9.57 12.08
N TYR A 483 15.71 -8.38 12.67
CA TYR A 483 14.75 -7.32 12.39
C TYR A 483 15.09 -6.67 11.04
N CYS A 484 14.09 -6.03 10.45
CA CYS A 484 14.23 -5.31 9.20
C CYS A 484 14.03 -3.81 9.39
N TYR A 485 14.67 -3.03 8.54
CA TYR A 485 14.64 -1.58 8.56
C TYR A 485 14.58 -1.05 7.13
N LEU A 486 14.17 0.20 6.97
CA LEU A 486 14.22 0.90 5.69
C LEU A 486 15.53 1.65 5.55
N GLU A 487 16.20 1.47 4.43
CA GLU A 487 17.43 2.17 4.04
C GLU A 487 17.34 2.68 2.60
N ARG A 488 18.07 3.74 2.29
CA ARG A 488 18.25 4.24 0.92
C ARG A 488 19.74 4.37 0.60
N ASN A 489 20.05 4.42 -0.69
CA ASN A 489 21.38 4.80 -1.14
C ASN A 489 21.52 6.33 -1.08
N THR A 490 22.64 6.81 -0.55
CA THR A 490 22.98 8.24 -0.53
C THR A 490 24.08 8.53 -1.55
N SER A 491 23.92 9.57 -2.38
CA SER A 491 25.04 10.13 -3.13
C SER A 491 26.01 10.84 -2.19
N ALA A 492 27.31 10.84 -2.52
CA ALA A 492 28.36 11.31 -1.63
C ALA A 492 28.17 12.77 -1.14
N GLU A 493 27.49 13.63 -1.88
CA GLU A 493 27.12 14.98 -1.45
C GLU A 493 25.86 15.43 -2.17
N THR A 494 24.83 15.88 -1.44
CA THR A 494 23.97 17.04 -1.78
C THR A 494 22.84 17.19 -0.75
N GLY A 495 22.83 18.33 -0.05
CA GLY A 495 21.66 18.93 0.63
C GLY A 495 20.86 18.05 1.61
N GLY A 496 21.34 17.89 2.84
CA GLY A 496 20.61 17.23 3.92
C GLY A 496 21.40 17.16 5.21
N THR A 497 20.81 16.58 6.26
CA THR A 497 21.52 16.20 7.50
C THR A 497 22.77 15.39 7.15
N ARG A 498 23.93 15.77 7.69
CA ARG A 498 25.13 14.93 7.60
C ARG A 498 24.90 13.66 8.42
N SER A 499 24.79 12.53 7.74
CA SER A 499 24.44 11.25 8.34
C SER A 499 25.23 10.10 7.70
N PHE A 500 25.38 8.98 8.42
CA PHE A 500 25.95 7.75 7.88
C PHE A 500 25.55 6.54 8.72
N MET A 501 25.67 5.35 8.14
CA MET A 501 25.39 4.10 8.83
C MET A 501 26.68 3.33 9.21
N ALA A 502 26.60 2.58 10.31
CA ALA A 502 27.61 1.62 10.72
C ALA A 502 26.96 0.43 11.43
N GLU A 503 27.68 -0.67 11.55
CA GLU A 503 27.22 -1.88 12.25
C GLU A 503 28.31 -2.48 13.14
N GLN A 504 27.87 -3.23 14.15
CA GLN A 504 28.72 -4.11 14.94
C GLN A 504 28.54 -5.55 14.45
N GLN A 505 29.61 -6.14 13.92
CA GLN A 505 29.61 -7.53 13.45
C GLN A 505 30.13 -8.47 14.55
N GLN A 506 29.45 -9.60 14.74
CA GLN A 506 29.83 -10.65 15.70
C GLN A 506 30.08 -10.15 17.15
N GLY A 507 29.41 -9.06 17.56
CA GLY A 507 29.61 -8.46 18.87
C GLY A 507 31.00 -7.83 19.09
N ARG A 508 31.76 -7.56 18.02
CA ARG A 508 33.13 -7.00 18.10
C ARG A 508 33.15 -5.51 17.75
N TYR A 509 33.85 -4.73 18.58
CA TYR A 509 34.37 -3.42 18.18
C TYR A 509 35.75 -3.59 17.51
N PRO A 510 36.17 -2.68 16.62
CA PRO A 510 35.52 -1.43 16.19
C PRO A 510 34.26 -1.61 15.33
N LEU A 511 33.53 -0.51 15.08
CA LEU A 511 32.38 -0.51 14.16
C LEU A 511 32.84 -0.75 12.71
N THR A 512 31.96 -1.34 11.91
CA THR A 512 32.13 -1.49 10.46
C THR A 512 31.28 -0.44 9.74
N PRO A 513 31.85 0.39 8.85
CA PRO A 513 31.07 1.38 8.10
C PRO A 513 30.14 0.70 7.09
N ILE A 514 28.95 1.28 6.88
CA ILE A 514 28.04 0.93 5.79
C ILE A 514 27.97 2.15 4.85
N PRO A 515 28.93 2.29 3.92
CA PRO A 515 29.07 3.50 3.11
C PRO A 515 27.90 3.67 2.14
N GLY A 516 27.49 4.93 1.94
CA GLY A 516 26.46 5.28 0.96
C GLY A 516 25.06 4.83 1.34
N LYS A 517 24.79 4.61 2.63
CA LYS A 517 23.48 4.17 3.14
C LYS A 517 23.00 5.08 4.26
N GLU A 518 21.69 5.27 4.30
CA GLU A 518 20.96 6.02 5.33
C GLU A 518 19.63 5.30 5.64
N MET A 519 19.35 5.09 6.92
CA MET A 519 18.05 4.58 7.39
C MET A 519 16.96 5.62 7.21
N ARG A 520 15.68 5.24 7.18
CA ARG A 520 14.59 6.22 7.31
C ARG A 520 14.40 6.59 8.79
N PHE A 521 14.73 7.82 9.17
CA PHE A 521 14.68 8.27 10.57
C PHE A 521 14.34 9.75 10.70
N TYR A 522 13.95 10.16 11.92
CA TYR A 522 13.79 11.56 12.29
C TYR A 522 14.08 11.82 13.78
N LEU A 523 14.37 13.07 14.12
CA LEU A 523 14.43 13.62 15.47
C LEU A 523 13.73 14.99 15.51
N GLN A 524 12.79 15.11 16.44
CA GLN A 524 12.20 16.38 16.83
C GLN A 524 13.08 17.04 17.88
N ILE A 525 13.53 18.27 17.59
CA ILE A 525 14.29 19.10 18.52
C ILE A 525 13.44 20.35 18.76
N GLU A 526 13.12 20.64 20.01
CA GLU A 526 12.46 21.90 20.41
C GLU A 526 13.48 23.01 20.62
#